data_AF-A0A5K0ZQA2-F1
#
_entry.id   AF-A0A5K0ZQA2-F1
#
_cell.length_a   1.000
_cell.length_b   1.000
_cell.length_c   1.000
_cell.angle_alpha   90.00
_cell.angle_beta   90.00
_cell.angle_gamma   90.00
#
_symmetry.space_group_name_H-M   'P 1'
#
loop_
_entity.id
_entity.type
_entity.pdbx_description
1 polymer ?
#
loop_
_entity_poly.entity_id
_entity_poly.type
_entity_poly.pdbx_seq_one_letter_code
_entity_poly.pdbx_strand_id
1 'polypeptide(L)'
;MYSQDLLRYVDNLCTPPHVKLNNEINLEYIKWKRSDQLALSWILSTISESILTQIIFYDTAREVWVALANSHASHSNIHILQLKRDLQNAKKNDK
;
A
#
# COMPACT_ATOMS: atom_id res chain seq x y z
N MET A 1 2.78 -18.80 13.40
CA MET A 1 3.93 -17.88 13.61
C MET A 1 4.59 -17.39 12.31
N TYR A 2 4.10 -17.71 11.10
CA TYR A 2 4.70 -17.24 9.84
C TYR A 2 4.20 -15.87 9.33
N SER A 3 3.06 -15.41 9.85
CA SER A 3 2.41 -14.17 9.37
C SER A 3 3.06 -12.89 9.89
N GLN A 4 3.86 -12.94 10.97
CA GLN A 4 4.46 -11.75 11.59
C GLN A 4 5.68 -11.24 10.82
N ASP A 5 6.45 -12.11 10.18
CA ASP A 5 7.64 -11.72 9.42
C ASP A 5 7.31 -10.92 8.15
N LEU A 6 6.11 -11.13 7.59
CA LEU A 6 5.65 -10.44 6.38
C LEU A 6 5.18 -9.01 6.66
N LEU A 7 4.59 -8.75 7.84
CA LEU A 7 4.20 -7.39 8.27
C LEU A 7 5.39 -6.43 8.31
N ARG A 8 6.60 -6.95 8.58
CA ARG A 8 7.83 -6.14 8.63
C ARG A 8 8.15 -5.42 7.31
N TYR A 9 7.74 -6.00 6.18
CA TYR A 9 7.93 -5.42 4.86
C TYR A 9 6.94 -4.28 4.56
N VAL A 10 5.81 -4.27 5.28
CA VAL A 10 4.74 -3.28 5.17
C VAL A 10 4.97 -2.10 6.12
N ASP A 11 5.44 -2.35 7.35
CA ASP A 11 5.48 -1.37 8.45
C ASP A 11 6.80 -0.57 8.59
N ASN A 12 7.44 -0.14 7.51
CA ASN A 12 8.71 0.64 7.53
C ASN A 12 9.94 -0.07 8.18
N LEU A 13 9.86 -1.34 8.55
CA LEU A 13 10.92 -2.03 9.29
C LEU A 13 11.94 -2.78 8.41
N CYS A 14 11.78 -2.74 7.08
CA CYS A 14 12.66 -3.40 6.13
C CYS A 14 13.00 -2.46 4.96
N THR A 15 14.03 -1.63 5.15
CA THR A 15 14.60 -0.83 4.06
C THR A 15 15.28 -1.76 3.06
N PRO A 16 15.09 -1.57 1.74
CA PRO A 16 15.72 -2.41 0.73
C PRO A 16 17.25 -2.40 0.92
N PRO A 17 17.91 -3.57 1.04
CA PRO A 17 19.36 -3.65 1.08
C PRO A 17 19.97 -3.11 -0.22
N HIS A 18 21.22 -2.64 -0.17
CA HIS A 18 21.92 -2.25 -1.39
C HIS A 18 22.01 -3.44 -2.37
N VAL A 19 21.59 -3.19 -3.62
CA VAL A 19 21.54 -4.18 -4.70
C VAL A 19 22.92 -4.78 -4.98
N LYS A 20 23.97 -3.96 -4.90
CA LYS A 20 25.36 -4.36 -5.07
C LYS A 20 26.15 -4.06 -3.81
N LEU A 21 26.97 -5.03 -3.39
CA LEU A 21 27.99 -4.87 -2.36
C LEU A 21 29.32 -5.27 -3.00
N ASN A 22 30.29 -4.37 -3.04
CA ASN A 22 31.62 -4.62 -3.63
C ASN A 22 31.59 -5.16 -5.07
N ASN A 23 30.77 -4.57 -5.94
CA ASN A 23 30.52 -4.99 -7.33
C ASN A 23 29.84 -6.36 -7.52
N GLU A 24 29.51 -7.08 -6.45
CA GLU A 24 28.78 -8.34 -6.48
C GLU A 24 27.31 -8.15 -6.05
N ILE A 25 26.44 -9.04 -6.52
CA ILE A 25 25.02 -9.01 -6.15
C ILE A 25 24.90 -9.40 -4.67
N ASN A 26 24.25 -8.54 -3.88
CA ASN A 26 24.04 -8.81 -2.48
C ASN A 26 23.03 -9.94 -2.28
N LEU A 27 23.44 -11.06 -1.68
CA LEU A 27 22.57 -12.19 -1.37
C LEU A 27 21.42 -11.81 -0.42
N GLU A 28 21.64 -10.84 0.47
CA GLU A 28 20.60 -10.32 1.35
C GLU A 28 19.54 -9.51 0.59
N TYR A 29 19.93 -8.83 -0.50
CA TYR A 29 18.98 -8.18 -1.41
C TYR A 29 18.11 -9.21 -2.13
N ILE A 30 18.68 -10.35 -2.56
CA ILE A 30 17.91 -11.43 -3.20
C ILE A 30 16.88 -12.01 -2.22
N LYS A 31 17.29 -12.28 -0.98
CA LYS A 31 16.38 -12.79 0.08
C LYS A 31 15.26 -11.79 0.36
N TRP A 32 15.60 -10.51 0.54
CA TRP A 32 14.65 -9.43 0.75
C TRP A 32 13.66 -9.34 -0.42
N LYS A 33 14.15 -9.34 -1.67
CA LYS A 33 13.32 -9.24 -2.86
C LYS A 33 12.35 -10.41 -2.98
N ARG A 34 12.76 -11.63 -2.64
CA ARG A 34 11.86 -12.78 -2.65
C ARG A 34 10.70 -12.61 -1.65
N SER A 35 11.00 -12.14 -0.45
CA SER A 35 9.97 -11.87 0.57
C SER A 35 9.06 -10.71 0.17
N ASP A 36 9.61 -9.64 -0.40
CA ASP A 36 8.85 -8.50 -0.92
C ASP A 36 7.89 -8.94 -2.04
N GLN A 37 8.35 -9.75 -3.00
CA GLN A 37 7.49 -10.24 -4.09
C GLN A 37 6.39 -11.19 -3.62
N LEU A 38 6.63 -11.98 -2.56
CA LEU A 38 5.59 -12.79 -1.92
C LEU A 38 4.53 -11.90 -1.25
N ALA A 39 4.96 -10.87 -0.51
CA ALA A 39 4.04 -9.91 0.09
C ALA A 39 3.25 -9.15 -0.99
N LEU A 40 3.90 -8.75 -2.08
CA LEU A 40 3.25 -8.11 -3.22
C LEU A 40 2.18 -9.02 -3.80
N SER A 41 2.49 -10.29 -4.08
CA SER A 41 1.52 -11.25 -4.62
C SER A 41 0.29 -11.44 -3.71
N TRP A 42 0.49 -11.44 -2.40
CA TRP A 42 -0.61 -11.50 -1.43
C TRP A 42 -1.46 -10.24 -1.46
N ILE A 43 -0.84 -9.05 -1.47
CA ILE A 43 -1.57 -7.78 -1.57
C ILE A 43 -2.38 -7.75 -2.87
N LEU A 44 -1.76 -8.10 -4.00
CA LEU A 44 -2.41 -8.16 -5.31
C LEU A 44 -3.57 -9.17 -5.36
N SER A 45 -3.55 -10.22 -4.54
CA SER A 45 -4.64 -11.20 -4.44
C SER A 45 -5.85 -10.68 -3.66
N THR A 46 -5.71 -9.59 -2.89
CA THR A 46 -6.78 -9.04 -2.04
C THR A 46 -7.50 -7.84 -2.66
N ILE A 47 -7.01 -7.32 -3.78
CA ILE A 47 -7.51 -6.11 -4.43
C ILE A 47 -8.39 -6.44 -5.64
N SER A 48 -9.29 -5.52 -5.99
CA SER A 48 -10.07 -5.59 -7.23
C SER A 48 -9.24 -5.20 -8.45
N GLU A 49 -9.63 -5.69 -9.63
CA GLU A 49 -8.98 -5.42 -10.92
C GLU A 49 -8.89 -3.90 -11.23
N SER A 50 -9.88 -3.13 -10.77
CA SER A 50 -9.90 -1.67 -10.86
C SER A 50 -8.77 -0.98 -10.09
N ILE A 51 -8.36 -1.54 -8.95
CA ILE A 51 -7.26 -1.02 -8.13
C ILE A 51 -5.93 -1.56 -8.68
N LEU A 52 -5.90 -2.81 -9.16
CA LEU A 52 -4.75 -3.44 -9.78
C LEU A 52 -4.16 -2.59 -10.91
N THR A 53 -5.00 -2.08 -11.82
CA THR A 53 -4.55 -1.21 -12.93
C THR A 53 -3.87 0.09 -12.48
N GLN A 54 -4.17 0.58 -11.26
CA GLN A 54 -3.57 1.81 -10.72
C GLN A 54 -2.22 1.56 -10.06
N ILE A 55 -1.96 0.33 -9.61
CA ILE A 55 -0.79 0.00 -8.78
C ILE A 55 0.19 -0.97 -9.46
N ILE A 56 -0.11 -1.43 -10.67
CA ILE A 56 0.75 -2.32 -11.46
C ILE A 56 2.13 -1.70 -11.81
N PHE A 57 2.27 -0.38 -11.67
CA PHE A 57 3.50 0.36 -11.95
C PHE A 57 4.50 0.36 -10.78
N TYR A 58 4.15 -0.23 -9.64
CA TYR A 58 5.01 -0.28 -8.47
C TYR A 58 5.77 -1.61 -8.40
N ASP A 59 7.07 -1.53 -8.10
CA ASP A 59 7.96 -2.69 -8.11
C ASP A 59 8.04 -3.39 -6.76
N THR A 60 7.61 -2.72 -5.68
CA THR A 60 7.70 -3.24 -4.30
C THR A 60 6.34 -3.31 -3.61
N ALA A 61 6.19 -4.29 -2.70
CA ALA A 61 4.98 -4.43 -1.89
C ALA A 61 4.68 -3.16 -1.06
N ARG A 62 5.74 -2.48 -0.61
CA ARG A 62 5.64 -1.24 0.15
C ARG A 62 5.04 -0.10 -0.65
N GLU A 63 5.49 0.11 -1.89
CA GLU A 63 4.95 1.16 -2.75
C GLU A 63 3.47 0.92 -3.04
N VAL A 64 3.11 -0.33 -3.35
CA VAL A 64 1.71 -0.74 -3.52
C VAL A 64 0.89 -0.47 -2.25
N TRP A 65 1.42 -0.85 -1.08
CA TRP A 65 0.73 -0.62 0.20
C TRP A 65 0.51 0.87 0.50
N VAL A 66 1.53 1.70 0.28
CA VAL A 66 1.43 3.15 0.48
C VAL A 66 0.43 3.77 -0.49
N ALA A 67 0.44 3.36 -1.77
CA ALA A 67 -0.53 3.82 -2.76
C ALA A 67 -1.97 3.45 -2.36
N LEU A 68 -2.17 2.21 -1.89
CA LEU A 68 -3.46 1.75 -1.40
C LEU A 68 -3.92 2.54 -0.17
N ALA A 69 -3.04 2.72 0.82
CA ALA A 69 -3.35 3.50 2.02
C ALA A 69 -3.76 4.94 1.67
N ASN A 70 -3.05 5.57 0.74
CA ASN A 70 -3.34 6.92 0.28
C ASN A 70 -4.66 7.01 -0.52
N SER A 71 -4.95 6.02 -1.37
CA SER A 71 -6.19 6.03 -2.17
C SER A 71 -7.42 5.84 -1.27
N HIS A 72 -7.35 4.91 -0.31
CA HIS A 72 -8.42 4.70 0.67
C HIS A 72 -8.59 5.91 1.58
N ALA A 73 -7.49 6.49 2.09
CA ALA A 73 -7.56 7.71 2.90
C ALA A 73 -8.19 8.88 2.12
N SER A 74 -7.84 9.04 0.84
CA SER A 74 -8.42 10.07 -0.03
C SER A 74 -9.92 9.85 -0.22
N HIS A 75 -10.35 8.62 -0.51
CA HIS A 75 -11.76 8.29 -0.66
C HIS A 75 -12.53 8.54 0.64
N SER A 76 -12.01 8.11 1.79
CA SER A 76 -12.62 8.37 3.10
C SER A 76 -12.75 9.87 3.38
N ASN A 77 -11.73 10.67 3.08
CA ASN A 77 -11.76 12.12 3.29
C ASN A 77 -12.80 12.82 2.41
N ILE A 78 -12.89 12.46 1.12
CA ILE A 78 -13.92 12.99 0.21
C ILE A 78 -15.31 12.65 0.74
N HIS A 79 -15.52 11.41 1.17
CA HIS A 79 -16.80 10.96 1.71
C HIS A 79 -17.18 11.73 2.98
N ILE A 80 -16.24 11.94 3.91
CA ILE A 80 -16.47 12.75 5.11
C ILE A 80 -16.87 14.19 4.74
N LEU A 81 -16.21 14.81 3.76
CA LEU A 81 -16.52 16.17 3.31
C LEU A 81 -17.91 16.25 2.67
N GLN A 82 -18.28 15.24 1.87
CA GLN A 82 -19.60 15.15 1.26
C GLN A 82 -20.69 15.05 2.33
N LEU A 83 -20.53 14.15 3.30
CA LEU A 83 -21.48 14.02 4.42
C LEU A 83 -21.63 15.32 5.22
N LYS A 84 -20.51 16.01 5.51
CA LYS A 84 -20.56 17.31 6.19
C LYS A 84 -21.36 18.35 5.39
N ARG A 85 -21.19 18.39 4.06
CA ARG A 85 -21.94 19.29 3.18
C ARG A 85 -23.43 18.93 3.18
N ASP A 86 -23.76 17.66 3.06
CA ASP A 86 -25.15 17.19 3.01
C ASP A 86 -25.88 17.52 4.32
N LEU A 87 -25.23 17.36 5.47
CA LEU A 87 -25.76 17.77 6.78
C LEU A 87 -25.98 19.29 6.88
N GLN A 88 -25.04 20.10 6.37
CA GLN A 88 -25.20 21.56 6.35
C GLN A 88 -26.39 21.99 5.47
N ASN A 89 -26.57 21.33 4.33
CA ASN A 89 -27.67 21.59 3.42
C ASN A 89 -29.02 21.14 4.00
N ALA A 90 -29.07 19.97 4.66
CA ALA A 90 -30.26 19.48 5.34
C ALA A 90 -30.73 20.47 6.43
N LYS A 91 -29.80 21.02 7.21
CA LYS A 91 -30.10 22.07 8.21
C LYS A 91 -30.60 23.38 7.60
N LYS A 92 -30.25 23.68 6.35
CA LYS A 92 -30.67 24.91 5.65
C LYS A 92 -32.08 24.83 5.08
N ASN A 93 -32.57 23.62 4.80
CA ASN A 93 -33.92 23.37 4.26
C ASN A 93 -35.01 23.19 5.35
N ASP A 94 -34.66 23.36 6.63
CA ASP A 94 -35.59 23.31 7.78
C ASP A 94 -36.09 24.71 8.20
N LYS A 95 -36.10 25.66 7.25
CA LYS A 95 -36.66 27.02 7.38
C LYS A 95 -37.56 27.30 6.19
#